data_AF-A0A3B1DN93-F1
#
_entry.id   AF-A0A3B1DN93-F1
#
_cell.length_a   1.000
_cell.length_b   1.000
_cell.length_c   1.000
_cell.angle_alpha   90.00
_cell.angle_beta   90.00
_cell.angle_gamma   90.00
#
_symmetry.space_group_name_H-M   'P 1'
#
loop_
_entity.id
_entity.type
_entity.pdbx_description
1 polymer ?
#
loop_
_entity_poly.entity_id
_entity_poly.type
_entity_poly.pdbx_seq_one_letter_code
_entity_poly.pdbx_strand_id
1 'polypeptide(L)'
;MNKIRQSSAMQSKSLWLTILGVLSCLLYEGIIWKTLPIPVMLSFFTAAFIVYLISIFIAVRAKQQSLIVATIWGFAIAFRFLLLFSEPILEIDIYRYLWDGRVVTAGIS
;
A
#
# COMPACT_ATOMS: atom_id res chain seq x y z
N MET A 1 -3.29 38.36 -11.10
CA MET A 1 -4.18 37.68 -10.14
C MET A 1 -4.36 36.17 -10.37
N ASN A 2 -4.23 35.63 -11.60
CA ASN A 2 -4.52 34.21 -11.87
C ASN A 2 -3.42 33.21 -11.40
N LYS A 3 -2.15 33.64 -11.38
CA LYS A 3 -0.99 32.78 -11.03
C LYS A 3 -0.95 32.37 -9.54
N ILE A 4 -1.33 33.28 -8.64
CA ILE A 4 -1.31 33.07 -7.18
C ILE A 4 -2.41 32.08 -6.75
N ARG A 5 -3.63 32.20 -7.33
CA ARG A 5 -4.75 31.29 -7.06
C ARG A 5 -4.51 29.88 -7.60
N GLN A 6 -3.79 29.77 -8.73
CA GLN A 6 -3.38 28.46 -9.24
C GLN A 6 -2.32 27.82 -8.36
N SER A 7 -1.36 28.59 -7.83
CA SER A 7 -0.34 28.09 -6.90
C SER A 7 -0.95 27.57 -5.58
N SER A 8 -1.95 28.25 -5.01
CA SER A 8 -2.58 27.82 -3.76
C SER A 8 -3.47 26.58 -3.93
N ALA A 9 -4.28 26.52 -4.99
CA ALA A 9 -5.07 25.33 -5.32
C ALA A 9 -4.19 24.10 -5.63
N MET A 10 -3.01 24.35 -6.18
CA MET A 10 -2.00 23.35 -6.49
C MET A 10 -1.28 22.82 -5.24
N GLN A 11 -0.92 23.71 -4.31
CA GLN A 11 -0.36 23.34 -3.02
C GLN A 11 -1.36 22.51 -2.19
N SER A 12 -2.66 22.82 -2.28
CA SER A 12 -3.72 22.05 -1.62
C SER A 12 -3.77 20.59 -2.09
N LYS A 13 -3.69 20.31 -3.40
CA LYS A 13 -3.71 18.93 -3.91
C LYS A 13 -2.49 18.12 -3.51
N SER A 14 -1.30 18.74 -3.51
CA SER A 14 -0.07 18.08 -3.04
C SER A 14 -0.16 17.72 -1.56
N LEU A 15 -0.72 18.62 -0.75
CA LEU A 15 -0.90 18.40 0.69
C LEU A 15 -1.86 17.22 0.96
N TRP A 16 -2.97 17.13 0.21
CA TRP A 16 -3.87 15.98 0.30
C TRP A 16 -3.18 14.65 -0.04
N LEU A 17 -2.35 14.61 -1.08
CA LEU A 17 -1.60 13.40 -1.43
C LEU A 17 -0.59 13.00 -0.36
N THR A 18 0.06 13.97 0.29
CA THR A 18 0.96 13.67 1.42
C THR A 18 0.20 13.09 2.60
N ILE A 19 -0.98 13.63 2.92
CA ILE A 19 -1.83 13.11 4.01
C ILE A 19 -2.29 11.69 3.71
N LEU A 20 -2.75 11.42 2.49
CA LEU A 20 -3.19 10.09 2.06
C LEU A 20 -2.03 9.09 2.03
N GLY A 21 -0.83 9.53 1.67
CA GLY A 21 0.39 8.73 1.75
C GLY A 21 0.74 8.35 3.19
N VAL A 22 0.72 9.31 4.12
CA VAL A 22 0.96 9.05 5.55
C VAL A 22 -0.10 8.10 6.12
N LEU A 23 -1.38 8.35 5.80
CA LEU A 23 -2.48 7.47 6.21
C LEU A 23 -2.26 6.04 5.73
N SER A 24 -1.81 5.87 4.49
CA SER A 24 -1.49 4.55 3.94
C SER A 24 -0.33 3.89 4.71
N CYS A 25 0.74 4.62 5.04
CA CYS A 25 1.83 4.07 5.85
C CYS A 25 1.36 3.57 7.22
N LEU A 26 0.49 4.33 7.91
CA LEU A 26 -0.07 3.94 9.19
C LEU A 26 -0.95 2.67 9.08
N LEU A 27 -1.70 2.54 7.99
CA LEU A 27 -2.48 1.32 7.72
C LEU A 27 -1.56 0.11 7.53
N TYR A 28 -0.44 0.25 6.81
CA TYR A 28 0.54 -0.84 6.64
C TYR A 28 1.26 -1.21 7.93
N GLU A 29 1.63 -0.25 8.77
CA GLU A 29 2.22 -0.52 10.09
C GLU A 29 1.29 -1.38 10.97
N GLY A 30 -0.02 -1.13 10.88
CA GLY A 30 -1.03 -1.92 11.58
C GLY A 30 -1.06 -3.41 11.16
N ILE A 31 -0.59 -3.73 9.96
CA ILE A 31 -0.56 -5.09 9.39
C ILE A 31 0.77 -5.79 9.69
N ILE A 32 1.90 -5.11 9.46
CA ILE A 32 3.23 -5.74 9.38
C ILE A 32 3.70 -6.37 10.69
N TRP A 33 3.38 -5.76 11.82
CA TRP A 33 3.91 -6.18 13.12
C TRP A 33 2.96 -7.10 13.89
N LYS A 34 1.83 -7.49 13.30
CA LYS A 34 0.74 -8.17 14.02
C LYS A 34 0.22 -9.37 13.23
N THR A 35 0.12 -10.50 13.91
CA THR A 35 -0.66 -11.65 13.43
C THR A 35 -2.15 -11.35 13.60
N LEU A 36 -2.74 -10.70 12.60
CA LEU A 36 -4.17 -10.35 12.58
C LEU A 36 -5.01 -11.51 12.03
N PRO A 37 -6.24 -11.71 12.54
CA PRO A 37 -7.21 -12.57 11.88
C PRO A 37 -7.41 -12.14 10.42
N ILE A 38 -7.56 -13.11 9.51
CA ILE A 38 -7.68 -12.87 8.07
C ILE A 38 -8.72 -11.78 7.73
N PRO A 39 -9.94 -11.76 8.31
CA PRO A 39 -10.92 -10.72 8.00
C PRO A 39 -10.48 -9.31 8.40
N VAL A 40 -9.75 -9.19 9.50
CA VAL A 40 -9.22 -7.90 9.99
C VAL A 40 -8.13 -7.42 9.05
N MET A 41 -7.19 -8.30 8.69
CA MET A 41 -6.15 -8.01 7.70
C MET A 41 -6.75 -7.54 6.37
N LEU A 42 -7.76 -8.25 5.85
CA LEU A 42 -8.48 -7.87 4.64
C LEU A 42 -9.16 -6.51 4.75
N SER A 43 -9.68 -6.17 5.94
CA SER A 43 -10.30 -4.86 6.18
C SER A 43 -9.27 -3.73 6.11
N PHE A 44 -8.07 -3.91 6.68
CA PHE A 44 -6.96 -2.95 6.55
C PHE A 44 -6.49 -2.80 5.11
N PHE A 45 -6.32 -3.91 4.37
CA PHE A 45 -5.97 -3.86 2.95
C PHE A 45 -7.05 -3.19 2.10
N THR A 46 -8.33 -3.44 2.40
CA THR A 46 -9.45 -2.78 1.71
C THR A 46 -9.43 -1.28 1.97
N ALA A 47 -9.19 -0.85 3.21
CA ALA A 47 -9.05 0.56 3.56
C ALA A 47 -7.87 1.21 2.82
N ALA A 48 -6.70 0.57 2.81
CA ALA A 48 -5.53 1.05 2.09
C ALA A 48 -5.79 1.14 0.58
N PHE A 49 -6.53 0.17 0.02
CA PHE A 49 -6.94 0.18 -1.39
C PHE A 49 -7.88 1.35 -1.72
N ILE A 50 -8.84 1.67 -0.85
CA ILE A 50 -9.71 2.84 -1.02
C ILE A 50 -8.88 4.14 -1.00
N VAL A 51 -7.95 4.27 -0.05
CA VAL A 51 -7.04 5.44 0.03
C VAL A 51 -6.20 5.57 -1.24
N TYR A 52 -5.73 4.45 -1.80
CA TYR A 52 -5.01 4.41 -3.07
C TYR A 52 -5.88 4.91 -4.24
N LEU A 53 -7.13 4.45 -4.36
CA LEU A 53 -8.05 4.91 -5.41
C LEU A 53 -8.32 6.41 -5.32
N ILE A 54 -8.52 6.93 -4.12
CA ILE A 54 -8.68 8.39 -3.88
C ILE A 54 -7.41 9.14 -4.31
N SER A 55 -6.25 8.61 -3.97
CA SER A 55 -4.95 9.20 -4.35
C SER A 55 -4.78 9.28 -5.87
N ILE A 56 -5.12 8.20 -6.59
CA ILE A 56 -5.12 8.21 -8.07
C ILE A 56 -6.09 9.27 -8.60
N PHE A 57 -7.31 9.30 -8.09
CA PHE A 57 -8.35 10.21 -8.56
C PHE A 57 -7.92 11.69 -8.45
N ILE A 58 -7.22 12.04 -7.38
CA ILE A 58 -6.66 13.37 -7.14
C ILE A 58 -5.45 13.62 -8.06
N ALA A 59 -4.53 12.66 -8.15
CA ALA A 59 -3.29 12.78 -8.93
C ALA A 59 -3.55 12.97 -10.43
N VAL A 60 -4.47 12.18 -11.02
CA VAL A 60 -4.83 12.27 -12.44
C VAL A 60 -5.45 13.62 -12.81
N ARG A 61 -6.11 14.30 -11.87
CA ARG A 61 -6.74 15.61 -12.08
C ARG A 61 -5.85 16.79 -11.71
N ALA A 62 -4.58 16.55 -11.39
CA ALA A 62 -3.67 17.60 -10.98
C ALA A 62 -2.86 18.14 -12.17
N LYS A 63 -2.72 19.47 -12.24
CA LYS A 63 -1.96 20.14 -13.31
C LYS A 63 -0.46 20.18 -13.07
N GLN A 64 -0.01 20.05 -11.81
CA GLN A 64 1.39 20.16 -11.41
C GLN A 64 2.05 18.79 -11.35
N GLN A 65 2.83 18.46 -12.37
CA GLN A 65 3.36 17.10 -12.51
C GLN A 65 4.60 16.84 -11.65
N SER A 66 5.53 17.79 -11.53
CA SER A 66 6.84 17.54 -10.87
C SER A 66 6.74 17.26 -9.37
N LEU A 67 6.03 18.10 -8.60
CA LEU A 67 5.88 17.93 -7.14
C LEU A 67 5.08 16.67 -6.79
N ILE A 68 4.05 16.35 -7.59
CA ILE A 68 3.23 15.16 -7.38
C ILE A 68 4.04 13.90 -7.69
N VAL A 69 4.79 13.90 -8.79
CA VAL A 69 5.70 12.80 -9.12
C VAL A 69 6.75 12.61 -8.02
N ALA A 70 7.36 13.69 -7.52
CA ALA A 70 8.30 13.61 -6.40
C ALA A 70 7.65 13.03 -5.13
N THR A 71 6.40 13.43 -4.83
CA THR A 71 5.64 12.90 -3.68
C THR A 71 5.36 11.41 -3.84
N ILE A 72 4.91 10.98 -5.03
CA ILE A 72 4.64 9.57 -5.35
C ILE A 72 5.92 8.74 -5.20
N TRP A 73 7.04 9.22 -5.74
CA TRP A 73 8.34 8.55 -5.60
C TRP A 73 8.80 8.47 -4.15
N GLY A 74 8.67 9.55 -3.39
CA GLY A 74 9.01 9.57 -1.96
C GLY A 74 8.25 8.50 -1.17
N PHE A 75 6.93 8.40 -1.36
CA PHE A 75 6.13 7.36 -0.72
C PHE A 75 6.41 5.96 -1.27
N ALA A 76 6.64 5.81 -2.57
CA ALA A 76 7.00 4.51 -3.17
C ALA A 76 8.29 3.93 -2.57
N ILE A 77 9.26 4.79 -2.25
CA ILE A 77 10.49 4.42 -1.54
C ILE A 77 10.17 4.10 -0.08
N ALA A 78 9.40 4.95 0.61
CA ALA A 78 9.02 4.73 2.01
C ALA A 78 8.28 3.40 2.22
N PHE A 79 7.32 3.05 1.37
CA PHE A 79 6.62 1.77 1.43
C PHE A 79 7.56 0.58 1.25
N ARG A 80 8.54 0.67 0.35
CA ARG A 80 9.53 -0.39 0.15
C ARG A 80 10.36 -0.61 1.40
N PHE A 81 10.84 0.46 2.03
CA PHE A 81 11.57 0.35 3.29
C PHE A 81 10.71 -0.22 4.42
N LEU A 82 9.45 0.20 4.49
CA LEU A 82 8.51 -0.25 5.52
C LEU A 82 8.18 -1.75 5.34
N LEU A 83 8.00 -2.22 4.11
CA LEU A 83 7.71 -3.63 3.79
C LEU A 83 8.96 -4.52 3.75
N LEU A 84 10.17 -3.96 3.62
CA LEU A 84 11.41 -4.74 3.57
C LEU A 84 11.61 -5.62 4.81
N PHE A 85 11.11 -5.16 5.96
CA PHE A 85 11.23 -5.86 7.24
C PHE A 85 9.99 -6.68 7.60
N SER A 86 8.98 -6.73 6.73
CA SER A 86 7.76 -7.49 7.02
C SER A 86 7.95 -8.98 6.76
N GLU A 87 7.39 -9.82 7.64
CA GLU A 87 7.32 -11.25 7.39
C GLU A 87 6.38 -11.57 6.22
N PRO A 88 6.73 -12.52 5.33
CA PRO A 88 5.86 -12.95 4.25
C PRO A 88 4.63 -13.70 4.80
N ILE A 89 3.49 -12.99 4.90
CA ILE A 89 2.29 -13.45 5.62
C ILE A 89 1.47 -14.51 4.82
N LEU A 90 1.60 -14.55 3.49
CA LEU A 90 0.83 -15.47 2.62
C LEU A 90 1.63 -16.66 2.08
N GLU A 91 2.92 -16.77 2.41
CA GLU A 91 3.74 -17.92 2.04
C GLU A 91 3.61 -19.02 3.10
N ILE A 92 2.40 -19.55 3.27
CA ILE A 92 2.18 -20.71 4.14
C ILE A 92 1.97 -21.89 3.21
N ASP A 93 3.07 -22.52 2.82
CA ASP A 93 3.11 -23.74 2.01
C ASP A 93 2.52 -24.97 2.73
N ILE A 94 1.69 -24.78 3.76
CA ILE A 94 1.07 -25.87 4.54
C ILE A 94 0.32 -26.83 3.63
N TYR A 95 -0.42 -26.32 2.63
CA TYR A 95 -1.15 -27.17 1.68
C TYR A 95 -0.22 -27.92 0.73
N ARG A 96 0.94 -27.33 0.41
CA ARG A 96 1.98 -28.00 -0.39
C ARG A 96 2.61 -29.13 0.41
N TYR A 97 2.99 -28.88 1.66
CA TYR A 97 3.55 -29.92 2.53
C TYR A 97 2.55 -31.03 2.86
N LEU A 98 1.25 -30.70 3.00
CA LEU A 98 0.19 -31.70 3.14
C LEU A 98 0.04 -32.56 1.89
N TRP A 99 0.14 -31.95 0.72
CA TRP A 99 0.12 -32.65 -0.56
C TRP A 99 1.35 -33.54 -0.72
N ASP A 100 2.54 -33.02 -0.46
CA ASP A 100 3.81 -33.76 -0.56
C ASP A 100 3.81 -34.95 0.40
N GLY A 101 3.33 -34.77 1.64
CA GLY A 101 3.13 -35.87 2.58
C GLY A 101 2.18 -36.94 2.04
N ARG A 102 1.07 -36.55 1.40
CA ARG A 102 0.14 -37.49 0.77
C ARG A 102 0.77 -38.23 -0.41
N VAL A 103 1.49 -37.54 -1.28
CA VAL A 103 2.21 -38.10 -2.44
C VAL A 103 3.24 -39.14 -2.00
N VAL A 104 4.07 -38.81 -0.99
CA VAL A 104 5.04 -39.74 -0.40
C VAL A 104 4.34 -40.96 0.22
N THR A 105 3.26 -40.76 0.98
CA THR A 105 2.51 -41.89 1.56
C THR A 105 1.79 -42.75 0.52
N ALA A 106 1.49 -42.18 -0.65
CA ALA A 106 0.90 -42.90 -1.79
C ALA A 106 1.96 -43.64 -2.63
N GLY A 107 3.25 -43.52 -2.30
CA GLY A 107 4.35 -44.15 -3.05
C GLY A 107 4.58 -43.52 -4.43
N ILE A 108 4.10 -42.29 -4.64
CA ILE A 108 4.27 -41.54 -5.88
C ILE A 108 5.52 -40.65 -5.67
N SER A 109 6.50 -40.76 -6.56
CA SER A 109 7.75 -39.99 -6.55
C SER A 109 7.90 -39.14 -7.80
#